data_AF-A0A0S8JBC2-F1
#
_entry.id   AF-A0A0S8JBC2-F1
#
_cell.length_a   1.000
_cell.length_b   1.000
_cell.length_c   1.000
_cell.angle_alpha   90.00
_cell.angle_beta   90.00
_cell.angle_gamma   90.00
#
_symmetry.space_group_name_H-M   'P 1'
#
loop_
_entity.id
_entity.type
_entity.pdbx_description
1 polymer ?
#
loop_
_entity_poly.entity_id
_entity_poly.type
_entity_poly.pdbx_seq_one_letter_code
_entity_poly.pdbx_strand_id
1 'polypeptide(L)'
;MPRRHFLGALSAAAAGVALGGTGLRAATSAQQTDSRKHGTATVRGAFLYPSTESLRKEGYYSWPGSGFDAEGHHQRYATEIAAMAKRLGMRIVMSEKPLHEKAGVPEFIREIKDRPPDGLLLIPLKKSEWESVTRIVNETQIPTVAFATLGILLNPHINQLYRRPGVYVISSLDNLDAVESGMKMIRTARWMKESRIVSLTGSAQEEKVVDNLGTQVRTFPRKRFADEFERTKATDDVREIARAYATNARKIVEPSEADIVDAARTYVACKRVLAAEEGDAIMMECLGGIRERRFPPPCMGFMSLRDGGIAAGCQNDLNATLTMMLLQQL
;
A
#
# COMPACT_ATOMS: atom_id res chain seq x y z
N MET A 1 38.03 -12.81 1.47
CA MET A 1 37.85 -11.51 0.78
C MET A 1 37.12 -10.55 1.72
N PRO A 2 37.68 -9.39 2.08
CA PRO A 2 37.13 -8.56 3.15
C PRO A 2 36.01 -7.63 2.67
N ARG A 3 34.99 -7.45 3.52
CA ARG A 3 33.73 -6.66 3.35
C ARG A 3 33.89 -5.22 2.82
N ARG A 4 35.11 -4.69 2.73
CA ARG A 4 35.41 -3.31 2.30
C ARG A 4 35.45 -3.14 0.78
N HIS A 5 35.63 -4.21 -0.01
CA HIS A 5 35.60 -4.13 -1.48
C HIS A 5 34.18 -4.11 -2.06
N PHE A 6 33.16 -4.55 -1.32
CA PHE A 6 31.77 -4.58 -1.81
C PHE A 6 31.12 -3.18 -1.80
N LEU A 7 31.52 -2.31 -0.87
CA LEU A 7 31.00 -0.94 -0.77
C LEU A 7 31.66 0.04 -1.75
N GLY A 8 32.86 -0.27 -2.24
CA GLY A 8 33.55 0.53 -3.28
C GLY A 8 33.01 0.29 -4.70
N ALA A 9 32.43 -0.87 -4.97
CA ALA A 9 31.87 -1.19 -6.29
C ALA A 9 30.49 -0.55 -6.53
N LEU A 10 29.74 -0.23 -5.48
CA LEU A 10 28.42 0.43 -5.57
C LEU A 10 28.53 1.95 -5.76
N SER A 11 29.63 2.57 -5.33
CA SER A 11 29.83 4.02 -5.40
C SER A 11 30.29 4.50 -6.80
N ALA A 12 30.89 3.63 -7.62
CA ALA A 12 31.27 3.94 -9.00
C ALA A 12 30.14 3.73 -10.02
N ALA A 13 29.08 2.98 -9.67
CA ALA A 13 27.94 2.75 -10.56
C ALA A 13 26.87 3.86 -10.49
N ALA A 14 26.88 4.70 -9.46
CA ALA A 14 25.87 5.75 -9.24
C ALA A 14 26.18 7.08 -9.95
N ALA A 15 27.39 7.29 -10.46
CA ALA A 15 27.81 8.56 -11.09
C ALA A 15 27.67 8.58 -12.63
N GLY A 16 27.23 7.48 -13.26
CA GLY A 16 27.18 7.33 -14.72
C GLY A 16 25.79 7.48 -15.37
N VAL A 17 24.75 7.87 -14.63
CA VAL A 17 23.36 7.91 -15.14
C VAL A 17 22.84 9.35 -15.35
N ALA A 18 23.59 10.38 -14.97
CA ALA A 18 23.07 11.75 -14.95
C ALA A 18 23.12 12.53 -16.28
N LEU A 19 23.64 11.99 -17.39
CA LEU A 19 23.83 12.75 -18.64
C LEU A 19 23.44 12.00 -19.93
N GLY A 20 22.29 11.31 -19.93
CA GLY A 20 21.81 10.63 -21.16
C GLY A 20 20.31 10.34 -21.22
N GLY A 21 19.48 11.07 -20.47
CA GLY A 21 18.08 10.72 -20.24
C GLY A 21 17.05 11.73 -20.77
N THR A 22 17.29 12.43 -21.87
CA THR A 22 16.26 13.26 -22.54
C THR A 22 15.31 12.46 -23.44
N GLY A 23 15.35 11.12 -23.38
CA GLY A 23 14.60 10.21 -24.26
C GLY A 23 13.41 9.46 -23.64
N LEU A 24 13.01 9.72 -22.40
CA LEU A 24 11.88 9.00 -21.75
C LEU A 24 10.68 9.93 -21.50
N ARG A 25 10.18 10.50 -22.59
CA ARG A 25 8.78 10.91 -22.75
C ARG A 25 8.29 10.48 -24.13
N ALA A 26 8.50 9.21 -24.48
CA ALA A 26 7.76 8.61 -25.58
C ALA A 26 6.29 8.49 -25.14
N ALA A 27 5.39 8.91 -26.01
CA ALA A 27 3.99 9.11 -25.73
C ALA A 27 3.33 7.83 -25.19
N THR A 28 2.96 7.85 -23.92
CA THR A 28 1.88 7.02 -23.41
C THR A 28 0.65 7.90 -23.25
N SER A 29 0.08 8.35 -24.37
CA SER A 29 -1.36 8.68 -24.41
C SER A 29 -2.21 7.40 -24.43
N ALA A 30 -1.73 6.34 -23.79
CA ALA A 30 -2.52 5.17 -23.48
C ALA A 30 -3.50 5.62 -22.40
N GLN A 31 -4.78 5.72 -22.79
CA GLN A 31 -5.92 5.92 -21.91
C GLN A 31 -5.64 5.30 -20.54
N GLN A 32 -5.45 6.17 -19.55
CA GLN A 32 -5.46 5.75 -18.15
C GLN A 32 -6.77 4.97 -18.01
N THR A 33 -6.66 3.67 -17.71
CA THR A 33 -7.86 2.92 -17.36
C THR A 33 -8.35 3.65 -16.14
N ASP A 34 -9.55 4.22 -16.20
CA ASP A 34 -10.20 4.78 -15.02
C ASP A 34 -10.25 3.64 -14.00
N SER A 35 -9.27 3.64 -13.09
CA SER A 35 -9.16 2.64 -12.06
C SER A 35 -10.37 2.78 -11.17
N ARG A 36 -10.71 1.71 -10.46
CA ARG A 36 -11.74 1.76 -9.44
C ARG A 36 -11.47 2.95 -8.51
N LYS A 37 -12.51 3.69 -8.13
CA LYS A 37 -12.36 4.78 -7.17
C LYS A 37 -12.20 4.18 -5.78
N HIS A 38 -11.03 4.38 -5.16
CA HIS A 38 -10.77 4.03 -3.77
C HIS A 38 -11.12 5.18 -2.83
N GLY A 39 -11.62 4.85 -1.64
CA GLY A 39 -11.84 5.80 -0.57
C GLY A 39 -10.52 6.26 0.04
N THR A 40 -10.51 7.48 0.56
CA THR A 40 -9.38 8.00 1.35
C THR A 40 -9.31 7.26 2.69
N ALA A 41 -8.17 6.62 2.98
CA ALA A 41 -7.96 5.96 4.27
C ALA A 41 -7.97 6.96 5.43
N THR A 42 -8.59 6.55 6.53
CA THR A 42 -8.91 7.40 7.68
C THR A 42 -8.26 6.87 8.95
N VAL A 43 -7.58 7.74 9.68
CA VAL A 43 -6.94 7.41 10.95
C VAL A 43 -7.39 8.41 12.00
N ARG A 44 -7.75 7.90 13.19
CA ARG A 44 -7.96 8.73 14.38
C ARG A 44 -6.80 8.56 15.34
N GLY A 45 -6.32 9.66 15.88
CA GLY A 45 -5.22 9.59 16.83
C GLY A 45 -5.41 10.44 18.06
N ALA A 46 -4.59 10.14 19.05
CA ALA A 46 -4.58 10.81 20.33
C ALA A 46 -3.18 10.78 20.93
N PHE A 47 -2.81 11.89 21.57
CA PHE A 47 -1.72 11.91 22.52
C PHE A 47 -2.27 11.59 23.90
N LEU A 48 -1.51 10.85 24.72
CA LEU A 48 -1.93 10.48 26.06
C LEU A 48 -0.90 10.92 27.09
N TYR A 49 -1.20 11.99 27.84
CA TYR A 49 -0.31 12.57 28.83
C TYR A 49 -1.01 13.62 29.73
N PRO A 50 -0.64 13.76 31.02
CA PRO A 50 -1.03 14.90 31.87
C PRO A 50 -0.37 16.19 31.42
N SER A 51 -0.96 17.34 31.71
CA SER A 51 -0.33 18.63 31.39
C SER A 51 1.10 18.76 31.95
N THR A 52 1.98 19.47 31.24
CA THR A 52 3.35 19.74 31.72
C THR A 52 3.34 20.45 33.07
N GLU A 53 2.34 21.29 33.34
CA GLU A 53 2.15 21.91 34.65
C GLU A 53 1.93 20.87 35.75
N SER A 54 1.09 19.87 35.50
CA SER A 54 0.86 18.77 36.43
C SER A 54 2.14 17.96 36.66
N LEU A 55 2.91 17.68 35.61
CA LEU A 55 4.20 16.97 35.72
C LEU A 55 5.20 17.76 36.58
N ARG A 56 5.27 19.08 36.43
CA ARG A 56 6.14 19.95 37.23
C ARG A 56 5.75 19.98 38.70
N LYS A 57 4.43 20.07 38.99
CA LYS A 57 3.90 20.08 40.36
C LYS A 57 4.15 18.77 41.09
N GLU A 58 4.07 17.64 40.39
CA GLU A 58 4.25 16.30 40.96
C GLU A 58 5.72 16.01 41.34
N GLY A 59 6.70 16.65 40.67
CA GLY A 59 8.12 16.52 41.02
C GLY A 59 8.79 15.25 40.50
N TYR A 60 9.43 14.45 41.36
CA TYR A 60 10.13 13.23 40.90
C TYR A 60 9.12 12.14 40.51
N TYR A 61 9.02 11.85 39.22
CA TYR A 61 8.08 10.89 38.65
C TYR A 61 8.79 9.70 37.97
N SER A 62 8.02 8.68 37.59
CA SER A 62 8.45 7.74 36.53
C SER A 62 8.65 8.47 35.19
N TRP A 63 9.10 7.81 34.12
CA TRP A 63 9.33 8.52 32.84
C TRP A 63 8.03 9.10 32.23
N PRO A 64 8.03 10.34 31.73
CA PRO A 64 9.14 11.29 31.68
C PRO A 64 9.27 12.12 32.99
N GLY A 65 10.45 12.68 33.24
CA GLY A 65 10.69 13.52 34.42
C GLY A 65 9.89 14.83 34.41
N SER A 66 9.78 15.50 35.56
CA SER A 66 8.98 16.73 35.76
C SER A 66 9.29 17.90 34.81
N GLY A 67 10.50 17.94 34.24
CA GLY A 67 10.90 18.96 33.27
C GLY A 67 10.45 18.70 31.83
N PHE A 68 9.80 17.58 31.55
CA PHE A 68 9.40 17.20 30.19
C PHE A 68 8.28 18.09 29.65
N ASP A 69 8.48 18.63 28.45
CA ASP A 69 7.54 19.50 27.74
C ASP A 69 6.59 18.69 26.85
N ALA A 70 5.55 18.11 27.46
CA ALA A 70 4.63 17.24 26.74
C ALA A 70 3.83 17.98 25.66
N GLU A 71 3.38 19.21 25.94
CA GLU A 71 2.66 20.05 25.00
C GLU A 71 3.54 20.48 23.81
N GLY A 72 4.81 20.82 24.04
CA GLY A 72 5.75 21.11 22.95
C GLY A 72 6.01 19.90 22.04
N HIS A 73 6.17 18.69 22.63
CA HIS A 73 6.26 17.45 21.86
C HIS A 73 4.98 17.16 21.07
N HIS A 74 3.81 17.34 21.67
CA HIS A 74 2.52 17.20 21.00
C HIS A 74 2.45 18.12 19.77
N GLN A 75 2.66 19.42 19.92
CA GLN A 75 2.57 20.38 18.81
C GLN A 75 3.51 20.03 17.65
N ARG A 76 4.75 19.66 17.98
CA ARG A 76 5.76 19.27 17.00
C ARG A 76 5.36 18.01 16.23
N TYR A 77 4.98 16.94 16.93
CA TYR A 77 4.53 15.71 16.29
C TYR A 77 3.23 15.91 15.49
N ALA A 78 2.27 16.70 15.99
CA ALA A 78 1.05 16.99 15.27
C ALA A 78 1.33 17.68 13.92
N THR A 79 2.30 18.59 13.88
CA THR A 79 2.74 19.26 12.64
C THR A 79 3.32 18.25 11.64
N GLU A 80 4.20 17.36 12.10
CA GLU A 80 4.81 16.34 11.25
C GLU A 80 3.79 15.29 10.77
N ILE A 81 2.86 14.87 11.64
CA ILE A 81 1.75 13.96 11.31
C ILE A 81 0.83 14.60 10.26
N ALA A 82 0.55 15.90 10.35
CA ALA A 82 -0.25 16.61 9.34
C ALA A 82 0.47 16.65 7.98
N ALA A 83 1.79 16.84 7.96
CA ALA A 83 2.58 16.75 6.74
C ALA A 83 2.61 15.32 6.18
N MET A 84 2.74 14.31 7.04
CA MET A 84 2.67 12.90 6.69
C MET A 84 1.32 12.53 6.05
N ALA A 85 0.20 12.98 6.62
CA ALA A 85 -1.13 12.77 6.07
C ALA A 85 -1.25 13.28 4.62
N LYS A 86 -0.71 14.47 4.34
CA LYS A 86 -0.66 15.04 2.98
C LYS A 86 0.18 14.19 2.03
N ARG A 87 1.39 13.79 2.44
CA ARG A 87 2.29 12.95 1.62
C ARG A 87 1.66 11.60 1.29
N LEU A 88 0.94 11.01 2.24
CA LEU A 88 0.31 9.71 2.07
C LEU A 88 -1.06 9.76 1.37
N GLY A 89 -1.65 10.95 1.19
CA GLY A 89 -3.01 11.09 0.69
C GLY A 89 -4.06 10.49 1.64
N MET A 90 -3.84 10.60 2.95
CA MET A 90 -4.70 10.04 4.00
C MET A 90 -5.35 11.15 4.83
N ARG A 91 -6.45 10.80 5.51
CA ARG A 91 -7.05 11.66 6.54
C ARG A 91 -6.64 11.17 7.91
N ILE A 92 -5.64 11.81 8.51
CA ILE A 92 -5.21 11.55 9.89
C ILE A 92 -5.71 12.70 10.78
N VAL A 93 -6.59 12.40 11.74
CA VAL A 93 -7.17 13.40 12.65
C VAL A 93 -6.74 13.09 14.07
N MET A 94 -5.85 13.92 14.61
CA MET A 94 -5.42 13.89 16.01
C MET A 94 -6.42 14.63 16.88
N SER A 95 -6.66 14.13 18.08
CA SER A 95 -7.43 14.83 19.12
C SER A 95 -6.71 16.12 19.51
N GLU A 96 -7.44 17.24 19.57
CA GLU A 96 -6.87 18.56 19.90
C GLU A 96 -6.28 18.60 21.32
N LYS A 97 -7.00 18.00 22.27
CA LYS A 97 -6.55 17.86 23.66
C LYS A 97 -5.99 16.45 23.89
N PRO A 98 -4.94 16.32 24.71
CA PRO A 98 -4.47 15.00 25.11
C PRO A 98 -5.53 14.26 25.91
N LEU A 99 -5.52 12.93 25.78
CA LEU A 99 -6.28 12.06 26.65
C LEU A 99 -5.52 11.90 27.96
N HIS A 100 -6.11 12.44 29.02
CA HIS A 100 -5.68 12.27 30.39
C HIS A 100 -6.93 12.30 31.28
N GLU A 101 -6.84 11.67 32.45
CA GLU A 101 -7.96 11.55 33.41
C GLU A 101 -9.11 10.61 32.94
N LYS A 102 -9.97 10.24 33.89
CA LYS A 102 -10.92 9.10 33.76
C LYS A 102 -11.99 9.28 32.66
N ALA A 103 -12.27 10.50 32.21
CA ALA A 103 -13.38 10.77 31.29
C ALA A 103 -12.98 10.76 29.80
N GLY A 104 -11.75 11.18 29.45
CA GLY A 104 -11.34 11.35 28.05
C GLY A 104 -11.24 10.03 27.27
N VAL A 105 -10.69 8.99 27.90
CA VAL A 105 -10.52 7.67 27.24
C VAL A 105 -11.86 7.00 26.93
N PRO A 106 -12.85 6.91 27.86
CA PRO A 106 -14.19 6.38 27.53
C PRO A 106 -14.91 7.12 26.40
N GLU A 107 -14.79 8.45 26.35
CA GLU A 107 -15.42 9.25 25.29
C GLU A 107 -14.76 8.98 23.93
N PHE A 108 -13.43 8.97 23.88
CA PHE A 108 -12.69 8.62 22.67
C PHE A 108 -13.07 7.23 22.17
N ILE A 109 -13.12 6.21 23.05
CA ILE A 109 -13.55 4.86 22.68
C ILE A 109 -14.98 4.86 22.11
N ARG A 110 -15.90 5.61 22.72
CA ARG A 110 -17.29 5.73 22.21
C ARG A 110 -17.32 6.33 20.82
N GLU A 111 -16.55 7.39 20.58
CA GLU A 111 -16.45 8.05 19.28
C GLU A 111 -15.91 7.08 18.21
N ILE A 112 -14.85 6.32 18.54
CA ILE A 112 -14.28 5.32 17.63
C ILE A 112 -15.28 4.20 17.33
N LYS A 113 -16.07 3.77 18.31
CA LYS A 113 -17.10 2.74 18.09
C LYS A 113 -18.28 3.25 17.25
N ASP A 114 -18.69 4.51 17.43
CA ASP A 114 -19.74 5.15 16.62
C ASP A 114 -19.30 5.32 15.16
N ARG A 115 -18.04 5.74 14.95
CA ARG A 115 -17.47 5.99 13.61
C ARG A 115 -16.09 5.35 13.49
N PRO A 116 -16.05 4.03 13.20
CA PRO A 116 -14.80 3.30 13.09
C PRO A 116 -13.91 3.87 11.98
N PRO A 117 -12.68 4.33 12.29
CA PRO A 117 -11.68 4.65 11.27
C PRO A 117 -11.02 3.38 10.74
N ASP A 118 -10.23 3.50 9.68
CA ASP A 118 -9.43 2.38 9.15
C ASP A 118 -8.24 2.02 10.06
N GLY A 119 -7.80 2.98 10.89
CA GLY A 119 -6.78 2.72 11.91
C GLY A 119 -6.70 3.77 13.01
N LEU A 120 -5.88 3.49 14.02
CA LEU A 120 -5.57 4.37 15.13
C LEU A 120 -4.08 4.75 15.19
N LEU A 121 -3.79 5.97 15.66
CA LEU A 121 -2.45 6.42 16.02
C LEU A 121 -2.44 6.89 17.48
N LEU A 122 -1.85 6.10 18.37
CA LEU A 122 -1.83 6.37 19.80
C LEU A 122 -0.40 6.69 20.26
N ILE A 123 -0.21 7.86 20.87
CA ILE A 123 1.11 8.36 21.27
C ILE A 123 1.09 8.67 22.77
N PRO A 124 1.39 7.70 23.65
CA PRO A 124 1.57 7.98 25.06
C PRO A 124 2.86 8.79 25.25
N LEU A 125 2.79 9.89 26.00
CA LEU A 125 3.98 10.64 26.45
C LEU A 125 4.26 10.47 27.95
N LYS A 126 3.52 9.58 28.64
CA LYS A 126 3.74 9.19 30.04
C LYS A 126 3.58 7.69 30.22
N LYS A 127 4.46 7.06 31.00
CA LYS A 127 4.46 5.60 31.23
C LYS A 127 3.10 5.04 31.68
N SER A 128 2.43 5.71 32.64
CA SER A 128 1.13 5.27 33.17
C SER A 128 0.02 5.27 32.12
N GLU A 129 0.15 6.06 31.06
CA GLU A 129 -0.86 6.13 29.99
C GLU A 129 -0.83 4.94 29.03
N TRP A 130 0.13 4.02 29.20
CA TRP A 130 0.09 2.75 28.47
C TRP A 130 -1.15 1.92 28.81
N GLU A 131 -1.68 2.03 30.03
CA GLU A 131 -2.96 1.41 30.40
C GLU A 131 -4.11 1.96 29.56
N SER A 132 -4.12 3.28 29.29
CA SER A 132 -5.08 3.93 28.40
C SER A 132 -4.94 3.41 26.96
N VAL A 133 -3.71 3.28 26.44
CA VAL A 133 -3.44 2.72 25.10
C VAL A 133 -3.98 1.29 24.98
N THR A 134 -3.63 0.41 25.91
CA THR A 134 -4.06 -1.00 25.88
C THR A 134 -5.58 -1.12 26.00
N ARG A 135 -6.21 -0.30 26.83
CA ARG A 135 -7.68 -0.24 26.94
C ARG A 135 -8.33 0.14 25.61
N ILE A 136 -7.86 1.21 24.96
CA ILE A 136 -8.39 1.66 23.66
C ILE A 136 -8.26 0.53 22.62
N VAL A 137 -7.08 -0.10 22.52
CA VAL A 137 -6.83 -1.21 21.58
C VAL A 137 -7.78 -2.38 21.84
N ASN A 138 -7.95 -2.79 23.10
CA ASN A 138 -8.78 -3.94 23.46
C ASN A 138 -10.26 -3.69 23.24
N GLU A 139 -10.75 -2.49 23.57
CA GLU A 139 -12.16 -2.16 23.47
C GLU A 139 -12.60 -1.81 22.04
N THR A 140 -11.72 -1.23 21.22
CA THR A 140 -12.07 -0.80 19.85
C THR A 140 -11.74 -1.87 18.81
N GLN A 141 -10.70 -2.67 19.02
CA GLN A 141 -10.21 -3.70 18.09
C GLN A 141 -9.87 -3.17 16.68
N ILE A 142 -9.60 -1.86 16.57
CA ILE A 142 -9.20 -1.22 15.32
C ILE A 142 -7.68 -1.40 15.11
N PRO A 143 -7.20 -1.61 13.86
CA PRO A 143 -5.77 -1.62 13.57
C PRO A 143 -5.06 -0.39 14.15
N THR A 144 -4.01 -0.58 14.94
CA THR A 144 -3.43 0.49 15.75
C THR A 144 -1.93 0.57 15.57
N VAL A 145 -1.42 1.77 15.29
CA VAL A 145 -0.02 2.14 15.47
C VAL A 145 0.13 2.80 16.84
N ALA A 146 0.89 2.18 17.73
CA ALA A 146 1.18 2.70 19.06
C ALA A 146 2.64 3.16 19.10
N PHE A 147 2.88 4.47 19.15
CA PHE A 147 4.22 5.04 19.16
C PHE A 147 4.55 5.61 20.54
N ALA A 148 5.46 4.94 21.24
CA ALA A 148 5.99 5.39 22.51
C ALA A 148 7.48 5.76 22.35
N THR A 149 7.85 6.96 22.82
CA THR A 149 9.27 7.34 22.83
C THR A 149 10.05 6.51 23.84
N LEU A 150 11.37 6.40 23.62
CA LEU A 150 12.27 5.62 24.46
C LEU A 150 12.14 6.05 25.93
N GLY A 151 12.10 5.07 26.83
CA GLY A 151 11.94 5.28 28.27
C GLY A 151 10.49 5.19 28.78
N ILE A 152 9.48 5.40 27.93
CA ILE A 152 8.06 5.19 28.31
C ILE A 152 7.78 3.68 28.43
N LEU A 153 8.26 2.95 27.42
CA LEU A 153 8.29 1.49 27.27
C LEU A 153 9.15 0.78 28.33
N LEU A 154 8.61 -0.22 29.04
CA LEU A 154 9.42 -1.29 29.66
C LEU A 154 9.00 -2.63 29.05
N ASN A 155 9.85 -3.66 29.17
CA ASN A 155 9.58 -4.99 28.62
C ASN A 155 8.16 -5.53 28.93
N PRO A 156 7.63 -5.41 30.18
CA PRO A 156 6.27 -5.86 30.47
C PRO A 156 5.18 -5.13 29.67
N HIS A 157 5.34 -3.84 29.39
CA HIS A 157 4.39 -3.06 28.59
C HIS A 157 4.41 -3.48 27.12
N ILE A 158 5.62 -3.58 26.54
CA ILE A 158 5.80 -4.01 25.15
C ILE A 158 5.16 -5.39 24.94
N ASN A 159 5.38 -6.31 25.89
CA ASN A 159 4.89 -7.68 25.85
C ASN A 159 3.35 -7.80 25.79
N GLN A 160 2.61 -6.76 26.20
CA GLN A 160 1.14 -6.77 26.16
C GLN A 160 0.59 -6.68 24.72
N LEU A 161 1.27 -5.95 23.82
CA LEU A 161 0.73 -5.62 22.50
C LEU A 161 1.62 -6.00 21.30
N TYR A 162 2.92 -6.23 21.47
CA TYR A 162 3.84 -6.41 20.32
C TYR A 162 3.54 -7.60 19.38
N ARG A 163 2.80 -8.61 19.86
CA ARG A 163 2.32 -9.77 19.07
C ARG A 163 0.82 -9.75 18.81
N ARG A 164 0.12 -8.71 19.26
CA ARG A 164 -1.33 -8.60 19.07
C ARG A 164 -1.61 -8.37 17.58
N PRO A 165 -2.39 -9.24 16.90
CA PRO A 165 -2.79 -9.00 15.52
C PRO A 165 -3.46 -7.64 15.38
N GLY A 166 -3.09 -6.89 14.35
CA GLY A 166 -3.59 -5.54 14.09
C GLY A 166 -2.89 -4.43 14.90
N VAL A 167 -1.87 -4.72 15.72
CA VAL A 167 -1.15 -3.69 16.47
C VAL A 167 0.32 -3.63 16.05
N TYR A 168 0.77 -2.43 15.69
CA TYR A 168 2.17 -2.11 15.43
C TYR A 168 2.72 -1.23 16.55
N VAL A 169 3.50 -1.83 17.45
CA VAL A 169 4.13 -1.12 18.57
C VAL A 169 5.50 -0.59 18.16
N ILE A 170 5.70 0.70 18.29
CA ILE A 170 6.97 1.40 18.06
C ILE A 170 7.46 1.89 19.43
N SER A 171 8.59 1.35 19.89
CA SER A 171 9.30 1.80 21.10
C SER A 171 10.70 2.25 20.70
N SER A 172 10.87 3.52 20.38
CA SER A 172 12.10 4.09 19.82
C SER A 172 12.30 5.54 20.27
N LEU A 173 13.39 6.19 19.86
CA LEU A 173 13.47 7.66 19.89
C LEU A 173 12.41 8.28 18.95
N ASP A 174 12.47 9.60 18.71
CA ASP A 174 11.61 10.37 17.79
C ASP A 174 11.71 9.84 16.33
N ASN A 175 11.07 8.69 16.05
CA ASN A 175 11.11 7.98 14.77
C ASN A 175 9.74 8.03 14.09
N LEU A 176 9.40 9.18 13.51
CA LEU A 176 8.16 9.32 12.76
C LEU A 176 8.18 8.64 11.39
N ASP A 177 9.34 8.20 10.89
CA ASP A 177 9.42 7.34 9.69
C ASP A 177 8.81 5.95 9.95
N ALA A 178 9.00 5.41 11.16
CA ALA A 178 8.32 4.19 11.59
C ALA A 178 6.81 4.40 11.71
N VAL A 179 6.39 5.57 12.22
CA VAL A 179 4.96 5.93 12.26
C VAL A 179 4.39 5.99 10.85
N GLU A 180 5.09 6.64 9.91
CA GLU A 180 4.68 6.69 8.51
C GLU A 180 4.56 5.29 7.89
N SER A 181 5.51 4.40 8.16
CA SER A 181 5.43 3.01 7.69
C SER A 181 4.17 2.31 8.21
N GLY A 182 3.80 2.54 9.48
CA GLY A 182 2.54 2.03 10.03
C GLY A 182 1.29 2.66 9.39
N MET A 183 1.32 3.96 9.09
CA MET A 183 0.23 4.63 8.36
C MET A 183 0.07 4.08 6.95
N LYS A 184 1.18 3.80 6.25
CA LYS A 184 1.17 3.12 4.94
C LYS A 184 0.51 1.75 5.02
N MET A 185 0.78 0.95 6.05
CA MET A 185 0.12 -0.35 6.23
C MET A 185 -1.40 -0.21 6.31
N ILE A 186 -1.92 0.76 7.07
CA ILE A 186 -3.36 1.03 7.18
C ILE A 186 -3.94 1.48 5.84
N ARG A 187 -3.26 2.41 5.13
CA ARG A 187 -3.66 2.86 3.80
C ARG A 187 -3.76 1.71 2.81
N THR A 188 -2.72 0.88 2.78
CA THR A 188 -2.65 -0.29 1.90
C THR A 188 -3.76 -1.28 2.23
N ALA A 189 -4.03 -1.55 3.50
CA ALA A 189 -5.14 -2.42 3.91
C ALA A 189 -6.49 -1.89 3.42
N ARG A 190 -6.74 -0.58 3.52
CA ARG A 190 -7.96 0.04 2.97
C ARG A 190 -8.05 -0.13 1.46
N TRP A 191 -6.97 0.20 0.74
CA TRP A 191 -6.93 0.05 -0.71
C TRP A 191 -7.19 -1.40 -1.14
N MET A 192 -6.49 -2.36 -0.55
CA MET A 192 -6.64 -3.80 -0.83
C MET A 192 -8.08 -4.28 -0.63
N LYS A 193 -8.76 -3.81 0.43
CA LYS A 193 -10.15 -4.16 0.74
C LYS A 193 -11.14 -3.65 -0.29
N GLU A 194 -10.84 -2.52 -0.95
CA GLU A 194 -11.69 -1.94 -1.98
C GLU A 194 -11.32 -2.42 -3.39
N SER A 195 -10.14 -3.01 -3.56
CA SER A 195 -9.61 -3.41 -4.86
C SER A 195 -10.29 -4.65 -5.44
N ARG A 196 -10.27 -4.74 -6.78
CA ARG A 196 -10.78 -5.87 -7.56
C ARG A 196 -9.72 -6.48 -8.47
N ILE A 197 -9.55 -7.79 -8.38
CA ILE A 197 -8.79 -8.62 -9.32
C ILE A 197 -9.75 -9.19 -10.36
N VAL A 198 -9.44 -8.99 -11.65
CA VAL A 198 -10.13 -9.66 -12.76
C VAL A 198 -9.43 -10.99 -13.05
N SER A 199 -10.11 -12.09 -12.79
CA SER A 199 -9.62 -13.46 -12.94
C SER A 199 -10.07 -14.04 -14.27
N LEU A 200 -9.18 -14.04 -15.27
CA LEU A 200 -9.45 -14.57 -16.61
C LEU A 200 -9.31 -16.10 -16.62
N THR A 201 -10.40 -16.79 -16.27
CA THR A 201 -10.44 -18.26 -16.18
C THR A 201 -11.86 -18.78 -16.37
N GLY A 202 -11.98 -20.10 -16.51
CA GLY A 202 -13.26 -20.82 -16.50
C GLY A 202 -14.26 -20.36 -17.57
N SER A 203 -15.52 -20.75 -17.35
CA SER A 203 -16.66 -20.46 -18.24
C SER A 203 -17.76 -19.63 -17.58
N ALA A 204 -17.83 -19.62 -16.25
CA ALA A 204 -18.83 -18.89 -15.49
C ALA A 204 -18.26 -17.57 -14.96
N GLN A 205 -19.17 -16.60 -14.78
CA GLN A 205 -18.86 -15.36 -14.08
C GLN A 205 -19.22 -15.55 -12.61
N GLU A 206 -18.22 -15.38 -11.75
CA GLU A 206 -18.32 -15.59 -10.31
C GLU A 206 -17.58 -14.48 -9.58
N GLU A 207 -18.01 -14.17 -8.36
CA GLU A 207 -17.33 -13.20 -7.51
C GLU A 207 -17.06 -13.82 -6.14
N LYS A 208 -15.85 -13.61 -5.63
CA LYS A 208 -15.47 -14.00 -4.28
C LYS A 208 -14.67 -12.90 -3.62
N VAL A 209 -14.67 -12.89 -2.29
CA VAL A 209 -13.87 -11.98 -1.48
C VAL A 209 -12.73 -12.77 -0.86
N VAL A 210 -11.51 -12.25 -0.93
CA VAL A 210 -10.35 -12.86 -0.28
C VAL A 210 -10.42 -12.64 1.22
N ASP A 211 -10.42 -13.72 1.99
CA ASP A 211 -10.42 -13.67 3.44
C ASP A 211 -9.28 -12.80 3.98
N ASN A 212 -9.56 -12.04 5.03
CA ASN A 212 -8.66 -11.11 5.72
C ASN A 212 -8.21 -9.86 4.92
N LEU A 213 -8.15 -9.91 3.59
CA LEU A 213 -7.78 -8.77 2.75
C LEU A 213 -9.01 -7.99 2.25
N GLY A 214 -10.14 -8.66 2.06
CA GLY A 214 -11.36 -8.05 1.52
C GLY A 214 -11.33 -7.77 0.02
N THR A 215 -10.22 -8.05 -0.66
CA THR A 215 -10.06 -7.89 -2.11
C THR A 215 -11.08 -8.73 -2.86
N GLN A 216 -11.79 -8.13 -3.81
CA GLN A 216 -12.72 -8.84 -4.68
C GLN A 216 -11.96 -9.56 -5.77
N VAL A 217 -12.37 -10.79 -6.09
CA VAL A 217 -11.91 -11.52 -7.27
C VAL A 217 -13.13 -11.80 -8.13
N ARG A 218 -13.16 -11.20 -9.31
CA ARG A 218 -14.24 -11.37 -10.28
C ARG A 218 -13.75 -12.21 -11.45
N THR A 219 -14.34 -13.39 -11.60
CA THR A 219 -14.05 -14.28 -12.72
C THR A 219 -14.66 -13.72 -13.99
N PHE A 220 -13.81 -13.51 -14.99
CA PHE A 220 -14.23 -13.13 -16.34
C PHE A 220 -13.87 -14.29 -17.29
N PRO A 221 -14.87 -14.89 -17.97
CA PRO A 221 -14.64 -16.10 -18.75
C PRO A 221 -13.54 -15.96 -19.79
N ARG A 222 -12.62 -16.94 -19.85
CA ARG A 222 -11.47 -16.93 -20.78
C ARG A 222 -11.90 -16.74 -22.25
N LYS A 223 -13.03 -17.33 -22.63
CA LYS A 223 -13.59 -17.19 -23.99
C LYS A 223 -13.94 -15.73 -24.32
N ARG A 224 -14.48 -14.97 -23.37
CA ARG A 224 -14.78 -13.55 -23.59
C ARG A 224 -13.51 -12.72 -23.78
N PHE A 225 -12.40 -13.11 -23.15
CA PHE A 225 -11.11 -12.46 -23.37
C PHE A 225 -10.58 -12.74 -24.78
N ALA A 226 -10.71 -13.98 -25.26
CA ALA A 226 -10.38 -14.33 -26.64
C ALA A 226 -11.19 -13.48 -27.64
N ASP A 227 -12.50 -13.35 -27.41
CA ASP A 227 -13.36 -12.52 -28.26
C ASP A 227 -12.96 -11.03 -28.22
N GLU A 228 -12.53 -10.51 -27.05
CA GLU A 228 -12.00 -9.14 -26.93
C GLU A 228 -10.64 -8.97 -27.66
N PHE A 229 -9.76 -9.97 -27.57
CA PHE A 229 -8.50 -9.97 -28.30
C PHE A 229 -8.74 -9.95 -29.82
N GLU A 230 -9.64 -10.78 -30.33
CA GLU A 230 -10.02 -10.82 -31.75
C GLU A 230 -10.57 -9.45 -32.22
N ARG A 231 -11.37 -8.78 -31.38
CA ARG A 231 -11.88 -7.43 -31.66
C ARG A 231 -10.82 -6.34 -31.56
N THR A 232 -9.74 -6.57 -30.83
CA THR A 232 -8.63 -5.64 -30.68
C THR A 232 -7.81 -5.65 -31.96
N LYS A 233 -7.95 -4.64 -32.82
CA LYS A 233 -7.22 -4.53 -34.09
C LYS A 233 -5.79 -4.02 -33.88
N ALA A 234 -4.89 -4.30 -34.83
CA ALA A 234 -3.59 -3.65 -34.91
C ALA A 234 -3.74 -2.19 -35.35
N THR A 235 -4.17 -1.33 -34.43
CA THR A 235 -4.24 0.13 -34.61
C THR A 235 -2.85 0.75 -34.52
N ASP A 236 -2.74 2.05 -34.81
CA ASP A 236 -1.46 2.75 -34.72
C ASP A 236 -0.91 2.79 -33.29
N ASP A 237 -1.78 2.93 -32.28
CA ASP A 237 -1.41 2.82 -30.86
C ASP A 237 -0.81 1.44 -30.53
N VAL A 238 -1.44 0.36 -31.02
CA VAL A 238 -0.91 -1.00 -30.85
C VAL A 238 0.45 -1.16 -31.50
N ARG A 239 0.61 -0.63 -32.73
CA ARG A 239 1.89 -0.66 -33.43
C ARG A 239 2.94 0.19 -32.74
N GLU A 240 2.55 1.28 -32.09
CA GLU A 240 3.47 2.11 -31.30
C GLU A 240 4.01 1.35 -30.09
N ILE A 241 3.15 0.65 -29.35
CA ILE A 241 3.57 -0.24 -28.26
C ILE A 241 4.54 -1.31 -28.78
N ALA A 242 4.19 -1.97 -29.89
CA ALA A 242 5.04 -2.98 -30.51
C ALA A 242 6.41 -2.43 -30.93
N ARG A 243 6.43 -1.27 -31.59
CA ARG A 243 7.67 -0.57 -31.98
C ARG A 243 8.50 -0.20 -30.76
N ALA A 244 7.88 0.28 -29.68
CA ALA A 244 8.60 0.62 -28.46
C ALA A 244 9.33 -0.60 -27.88
N TYR A 245 8.71 -1.78 -27.83
CA TYR A 245 9.39 -3.00 -27.42
C TYR A 245 10.52 -3.39 -28.38
N ALA A 246 10.27 -3.34 -29.69
CA ALA A 246 11.28 -3.71 -30.68
C ALA A 246 12.51 -2.79 -30.67
N THR A 247 12.32 -1.48 -30.55
CA THR A 247 13.41 -0.48 -30.53
C THR A 247 14.22 -0.53 -29.23
N ASN A 248 13.58 -0.80 -28.09
CA ASN A 248 14.26 -0.87 -26.80
C ASN A 248 14.85 -2.25 -26.48
N ALA A 249 14.50 -3.28 -27.27
CA ALA A 249 15.10 -4.60 -27.12
C ALA A 249 16.57 -4.57 -27.50
N ARG A 250 17.45 -5.06 -26.61
CA ARG A 250 18.87 -5.25 -26.92
C ARG A 250 19.07 -6.15 -28.14
N LYS A 251 18.22 -7.17 -28.30
CA LYS A 251 18.21 -8.10 -29.43
C LYS A 251 16.85 -8.77 -29.54
N ILE A 252 16.40 -9.01 -30.78
CA ILE A 252 15.24 -9.86 -31.12
C ILE A 252 15.79 -11.15 -31.72
N VAL A 253 15.35 -12.30 -31.23
CA VAL A 253 15.87 -13.63 -31.66
C VAL A 253 14.79 -14.42 -32.39
N GLU A 254 13.67 -14.69 -31.72
CA GLU A 254 12.62 -15.59 -32.21
C GLU A 254 11.36 -14.88 -32.76
N PRO A 255 10.75 -13.88 -32.09
CA PRO A 255 9.47 -13.36 -32.53
C PRO A 255 9.60 -12.52 -33.80
N SER A 256 8.66 -12.69 -34.73
CA SER A 256 8.49 -11.83 -35.89
C SER A 256 7.86 -10.48 -35.49
N GLU A 257 7.91 -9.51 -36.40
CA GLU A 257 7.22 -8.22 -36.19
C GLU A 257 5.70 -8.41 -35.94
N ALA A 258 5.08 -9.35 -36.65
CA ALA A 258 3.67 -9.70 -36.47
C ALA A 258 3.40 -10.27 -35.06
N ASP A 259 4.30 -11.13 -34.55
CA ASP A 259 4.18 -11.67 -33.19
C ASP A 259 4.26 -10.58 -32.13
N ILE A 260 5.13 -9.58 -32.33
CA ILE A 260 5.26 -8.44 -31.41
C ILE A 260 4.00 -7.56 -31.45
N VAL A 261 3.42 -7.34 -32.63
CA VAL A 261 2.15 -6.61 -32.77
C VAL A 261 1.01 -7.37 -32.09
N ASP A 262 0.92 -8.68 -32.27
CA ASP A 262 -0.09 -9.51 -31.61
C ASP A 262 0.10 -9.56 -30.09
N ALA A 263 1.34 -9.62 -29.62
CA ALA A 263 1.64 -9.46 -28.20
C ALA A 263 1.20 -8.08 -27.68
N ALA A 264 1.36 -7.00 -28.45
CA ALA A 264 0.91 -5.65 -28.06
C ALA A 264 -0.61 -5.55 -28.00
N ARG A 265 -1.34 -6.26 -28.88
CA ARG A 265 -2.80 -6.35 -28.82
C ARG A 265 -3.28 -6.95 -27.50
N THR A 266 -2.53 -7.89 -26.91
CA THR A 266 -2.91 -8.47 -25.59
C THR A 266 -2.92 -7.42 -24.48
N TYR A 267 -2.01 -6.43 -24.52
CA TYR A 267 -2.01 -5.31 -23.57
C TYR A 267 -3.32 -4.51 -23.65
N VAL A 268 -3.68 -4.12 -24.87
CA VAL A 268 -4.90 -3.32 -25.12
C VAL A 268 -6.16 -4.11 -24.74
N ALA A 269 -6.23 -5.40 -25.10
CA ALA A 269 -7.34 -6.26 -24.71
C ALA A 269 -7.46 -6.36 -23.17
N CYS A 270 -6.35 -6.57 -22.46
CA CYS A 270 -6.36 -6.61 -20.99
C CYS A 270 -6.81 -5.27 -20.39
N LYS A 271 -6.35 -4.13 -20.91
CA LYS A 271 -6.76 -2.80 -20.45
C LYS A 271 -8.27 -2.57 -20.63
N ARG A 272 -8.85 -3.02 -21.76
CA ARG A 272 -10.30 -2.92 -22.00
C ARG A 272 -11.10 -3.79 -21.04
N VAL A 273 -10.64 -5.03 -20.79
CA VAL A 273 -11.28 -5.91 -19.82
C VAL A 273 -11.19 -5.32 -18.40
N LEU A 274 -10.02 -4.79 -18.00
CA LEU A 274 -9.87 -4.10 -16.72
C LEU A 274 -10.83 -2.91 -16.57
N ALA A 275 -10.96 -2.07 -17.60
CA ALA A 275 -11.90 -0.96 -17.58
C ALA A 275 -13.35 -1.44 -17.48
N ALA A 276 -13.74 -2.42 -18.29
CA ALA A 276 -15.12 -2.94 -18.33
C ALA A 276 -15.53 -3.62 -17.02
N GLU A 277 -14.59 -4.25 -16.33
CA GLU A 277 -14.83 -4.99 -15.09
C GLU A 277 -14.49 -4.17 -13.83
N GLU A 278 -14.09 -2.91 -13.99
CA GLU A 278 -13.60 -2.01 -12.93
C GLU A 278 -12.51 -2.68 -12.06
N GLY A 279 -11.54 -3.29 -12.73
CA GLY A 279 -10.44 -4.04 -12.12
C GLY A 279 -9.21 -3.17 -11.83
N ASP A 280 -8.57 -3.44 -10.69
CA ASP A 280 -7.30 -2.84 -10.27
C ASP A 280 -6.10 -3.74 -10.57
N ALA A 281 -6.37 -5.03 -10.80
CA ALA A 281 -5.39 -6.04 -11.14
C ALA A 281 -6.03 -7.11 -12.03
N ILE A 282 -5.19 -7.86 -12.75
CA ILE A 282 -5.63 -8.95 -13.61
C ILE A 282 -4.81 -10.21 -13.32
N MET A 283 -5.40 -11.38 -13.52
CA MET A 283 -4.67 -12.63 -13.61
C MET A 283 -5.32 -13.54 -14.65
N MET A 284 -4.58 -14.46 -15.24
CA MET A 284 -5.10 -15.29 -16.34
C MET A 284 -4.54 -16.70 -16.31
N GLU A 285 -5.42 -17.70 -16.49
CA GLU A 285 -5.01 -19.01 -17.01
C GLU A 285 -4.93 -18.87 -18.54
N CYS A 286 -3.71 -18.79 -19.08
CA CYS A 286 -3.51 -18.47 -20.49
C CYS A 286 -3.28 -19.71 -21.36
N LEU A 287 -2.84 -20.83 -20.78
CA LEU A 287 -2.35 -22.00 -21.53
C LEU A 287 -3.46 -22.64 -22.37
N GLY A 288 -4.68 -22.74 -21.85
CA GLY A 288 -5.82 -23.23 -22.62
C GLY A 288 -6.08 -22.42 -23.89
N GLY A 289 -6.12 -21.08 -23.77
CA GLY A 289 -6.36 -20.18 -24.91
C GLY A 289 -5.22 -20.16 -25.94
N ILE A 290 -3.97 -20.29 -25.46
CA ILE A 290 -2.79 -20.42 -26.32
C ILE A 290 -2.83 -21.74 -27.10
N ARG A 291 -3.15 -22.85 -26.42
CA ARG A 291 -3.28 -24.18 -27.07
C ARG A 291 -4.38 -24.21 -28.12
N GLU A 292 -5.49 -23.51 -27.86
CA GLU A 292 -6.61 -23.32 -28.79
C GLU A 292 -6.32 -22.27 -29.89
N ARG A 293 -5.16 -21.61 -29.86
CA ARG A 293 -4.75 -20.52 -30.78
C ARG A 293 -5.75 -19.36 -30.85
N ARG A 294 -6.44 -19.07 -29.73
CA ARG A 294 -7.40 -17.97 -29.64
C ARG A 294 -6.74 -16.61 -29.38
N PHE A 295 -5.58 -16.59 -28.74
CA PHE A 295 -4.74 -15.42 -28.49
C PHE A 295 -3.28 -15.86 -28.23
N PRO A 296 -2.26 -15.00 -28.46
CA PRO A 296 -0.87 -15.31 -28.18
C PRO A 296 -0.58 -15.22 -26.66
N PRO A 297 0.56 -15.72 -26.18
CA PRO A 297 0.95 -15.54 -24.78
C PRO A 297 0.88 -14.06 -24.34
N PRO A 298 0.16 -13.72 -23.26
CA PRO A 298 -0.07 -12.33 -22.86
C PRO A 298 1.13 -11.71 -22.12
N CYS A 299 2.30 -12.35 -22.15
CA CYS A 299 3.46 -12.02 -21.32
C CYS A 299 3.93 -10.58 -21.52
N MET A 300 4.02 -10.13 -22.78
CA MET A 300 4.40 -8.74 -23.08
C MET A 300 3.34 -7.75 -22.57
N GLY A 301 2.04 -8.06 -22.76
CA GLY A 301 0.98 -7.23 -22.22
C GLY A 301 0.99 -7.16 -20.68
N PHE A 302 1.30 -8.26 -20.01
CA PHE A 302 1.46 -8.28 -18.56
C PHE A 302 2.68 -7.50 -18.09
N MET A 303 3.78 -7.49 -18.84
CA MET A 303 4.92 -6.63 -18.56
C MET A 303 4.51 -5.16 -18.63
N SER A 304 3.85 -4.74 -19.71
CA SER A 304 3.37 -3.35 -19.87
C SER A 304 2.37 -2.93 -18.79
N LEU A 305 1.47 -3.83 -18.38
CA LEU A 305 0.56 -3.56 -17.25
C LEU A 305 1.33 -3.31 -15.95
N ARG A 306 2.32 -4.16 -15.65
CA ARG A 306 3.12 -4.02 -14.43
C ARG A 306 3.99 -2.77 -14.44
N ASP A 307 4.58 -2.42 -15.57
CA ASP A 307 5.32 -1.15 -15.75
C ASP A 307 4.39 0.05 -15.54
N GLY A 308 3.11 -0.08 -15.89
CA GLY A 308 2.05 0.90 -15.62
C GLY A 308 1.45 0.84 -14.21
N GLY A 309 2.01 0.03 -13.30
CA GLY A 309 1.55 -0.07 -11.90
C GLY A 309 0.32 -0.97 -11.69
N ILE A 310 -0.07 -1.78 -12.68
CA ILE A 310 -1.19 -2.72 -12.59
C ILE A 310 -0.65 -4.13 -12.37
N ALA A 311 -1.00 -4.76 -11.26
CA ALA A 311 -0.61 -6.14 -11.00
C ALA A 311 -1.22 -7.10 -12.06
N ALA A 312 -0.38 -7.93 -12.66
CA ALA A 312 -0.76 -8.88 -13.70
C ALA A 312 -0.18 -10.28 -13.42
N GLY A 313 -1.03 -11.19 -12.93
CA GLY A 313 -0.67 -12.52 -12.42
C GLY A 313 -0.76 -13.66 -13.44
N CYS A 314 0.29 -14.48 -13.52
CA CYS A 314 0.35 -15.65 -14.40
C CYS A 314 -0.46 -16.82 -13.84
N GLN A 315 -0.97 -17.69 -14.72
CA GLN A 315 -1.70 -18.93 -14.40
C GLN A 315 -2.83 -18.79 -13.38
N ASN A 316 -3.46 -17.61 -13.36
CA ASN A 316 -4.52 -17.30 -12.41
C ASN A 316 -4.09 -17.47 -10.93
N ASP A 317 -2.79 -17.27 -10.64
CA ASP A 317 -2.24 -17.40 -9.30
C ASP A 317 -2.64 -16.21 -8.42
N LEU A 318 -3.60 -16.45 -7.53
CA LEU A 318 -4.14 -15.45 -6.63
C LEU A 318 -3.09 -14.93 -5.64
N ASN A 319 -2.26 -15.82 -5.07
CA ASN A 319 -1.31 -15.43 -4.02
C ASN A 319 -0.18 -14.56 -4.58
N ALA A 320 0.34 -14.91 -5.77
CA ALA A 320 1.32 -14.09 -6.46
C ALA A 320 0.72 -12.72 -6.85
N THR A 321 -0.53 -12.70 -7.33
CA THR A 321 -1.22 -11.46 -7.71
C THR A 321 -1.42 -10.53 -6.51
N LEU A 322 -1.92 -11.05 -5.39
CA LEU A 322 -2.09 -10.28 -4.15
C LEU A 322 -0.75 -9.76 -3.62
N THR A 323 0.33 -10.54 -3.73
CA THR A 323 1.67 -10.11 -3.31
C THR A 323 2.17 -8.93 -4.16
N MET A 324 1.98 -8.98 -5.47
CA MET A 324 2.32 -7.84 -6.35
C MET A 324 1.50 -6.60 -5.99
N MET A 325 0.20 -6.75 -5.76
CA MET A 325 -0.68 -5.66 -5.34
C MET A 325 -0.22 -5.03 -4.02
N LEU A 326 0.17 -5.84 -3.02
CA LEU A 326 0.68 -5.35 -1.74
C LEU A 326 1.98 -4.57 -1.91
N LEU A 327 2.95 -5.11 -2.65
CA LEU A 327 4.25 -4.46 -2.86
C LEU A 327 4.15 -3.16 -3.67
N GLN A 328 3.15 -3.02 -4.53
CA GLN A 328 2.90 -1.77 -5.25
C GLN A 328 2.41 -0.63 -4.33
N GLN A 329 1.86 -0.95 -3.16
CA GLN A 329 1.24 0.03 -2.27
C GLN A 329 2.08 0.40 -1.04
N LEU A 330 3.06 -0.45 -0.66
CA LEU A 330 3.95 -0.28 0.49
C LEU A 330 5.22 0.51 0.13
#